data_AF-A0A533TXH4-F1
#
_entry.id   AF-A0A533TXH4-F1
#
_cell.length_a   1.000
_cell.length_b   1.000
_cell.length_c   1.000
_cell.angle_alpha   90.00
_cell.angle_beta   90.00
_cell.angle_gamma   90.00
#
_symmetry.space_group_name_H-M   'P 1'
#
loop_
_entity.id
_entity.type
_entity.pdbx_description
1 polymer ?
#
loop_
_entity_poly.entity_id
_entity_poly.type
_entity_poly.pdbx_seq_one_letter_code
_entity_poly.pdbx_strand_id
1 'polypeptide(L)'
;MPNKKKNVTFGDIMGILDGKGDIDCSNRSLTSLEGCPEIVLGNFNCSGNNLTTLDGAPKTIEGDFDCSHNRLISLSSGPQEVYGDFDCSDNSIISLNGVSKKIKGSFDCSDNKLTTLDGAPYKIGGDFSCASNNLSSLEGAPNEVGDFDCSHNLLTSLLGGPHEVHGDFDCCDNQLTSLIGSPVFVKGDFLCSKNHLETLKNGPIVIHGTYGCSFNKLTSLKGVPKEIEGNFNCSHNQLASLKSAPYETENFDCSHNELISLEYAPKKVKGDFDCSDNQLASLKGSPKKIKGNFNCSGNRLDSLKGAPRKVKGDFDCSNNHITTFESAIKKIGGNFICIENDATLEESVFRTSCIIKGNIVQNVEVSQ
;
A
#
# COMPACT_ATOMS: atom_id res chain seq x y z
N MET A 1 -5.79 -35.65 34.42
CA MET A 1 -6.95 -34.74 34.39
C MET A 1 -6.64 -33.66 33.38
N PRO A 2 -7.45 -33.44 32.33
CA PRO A 2 -7.23 -32.30 31.45
C PRO A 2 -7.49 -31.04 32.27
N ASN A 3 -6.55 -30.08 32.25
CA ASN A 3 -6.73 -28.76 32.85
C ASN A 3 -8.05 -28.18 32.33
N LYS A 4 -9.08 -28.10 33.18
CA LYS A 4 -10.28 -27.29 32.87
C LYS A 4 -9.76 -25.88 32.63
N LYS A 5 -9.84 -25.38 31.39
CA LYS A 5 -9.62 -23.96 31.11
C LYS A 5 -10.51 -23.21 32.08
N LYS A 6 -9.90 -22.37 32.93
CA LYS A 6 -10.63 -21.55 33.89
C LYS A 6 -11.54 -20.64 33.06
N ASN A 7 -12.85 -20.74 33.23
CA ASN A 7 -13.78 -19.79 32.65
C ASN A 7 -13.55 -18.46 33.39
N VAL A 8 -13.16 -17.41 32.67
CA VAL A 8 -12.92 -16.07 33.20
C VAL A 8 -13.96 -15.17 32.54
N THR A 9 -14.97 -14.75 33.29
CA THR A 9 -16.04 -13.90 32.77
C THR A 9 -15.72 -12.42 32.96
N PHE A 10 -16.39 -11.55 32.19
CA PHE A 10 -16.35 -10.12 32.40
C PHE A 10 -16.74 -9.76 33.84
N GLY A 11 -17.84 -10.32 34.36
CA GLY A 11 -18.32 -10.06 35.71
C GLY A 11 -17.30 -10.42 36.80
N ASP A 12 -16.51 -11.48 36.60
CA ASP A 12 -15.45 -11.89 37.53
C ASP A 12 -14.31 -10.87 37.62
N ILE A 13 -14.00 -10.18 36.51
CA ILE A 13 -12.83 -9.31 36.39
C ILE A 13 -13.18 -7.83 36.59
N MET A 14 -14.31 -7.39 36.06
CA MET A 14 -14.73 -5.99 36.00
C MET A 14 -15.79 -5.65 37.05
N GLY A 15 -16.45 -6.65 37.63
CA GLY A 15 -17.61 -6.44 38.50
C GLY A 15 -18.82 -5.91 37.72
N ILE A 16 -19.69 -5.16 38.41
CA ILE A 16 -20.89 -4.56 37.82
C ILE A 16 -20.57 -3.13 37.40
N LEU A 17 -20.71 -2.84 36.09
CA LEU A 17 -20.60 -1.49 35.52
C LEU A 17 -21.98 -1.02 35.02
N ASP A 18 -22.21 0.29 35.03
CA ASP A 18 -23.50 0.89 34.64
C ASP A 18 -23.63 1.20 33.14
N GLY A 19 -22.56 1.01 32.36
CA GLY A 19 -22.54 1.23 30.91
C GLY A 19 -22.58 2.68 30.47
N LYS A 20 -22.46 3.68 31.37
CA LYS A 20 -22.62 5.10 30.98
C LYS A 20 -21.42 5.73 30.29
N GLY A 21 -20.28 5.05 30.25
CA GLY A 21 -19.06 5.52 29.62
C GLY A 21 -18.29 4.37 28.98
N ASP A 22 -17.02 4.61 28.71
CA ASP A 22 -16.16 3.62 28.07
C ASP A 22 -15.91 2.41 28.99
N ILE A 23 -15.92 1.23 28.39
CA ILE A 23 -15.58 -0.03 29.05
C ILE A 23 -14.41 -0.66 28.29
N ASP A 24 -13.26 -0.72 28.96
CA ASP A 24 -12.08 -1.43 28.47
C ASP A 24 -11.84 -2.68 29.34
N CYS A 25 -12.06 -3.85 28.73
CA CYS A 25 -11.77 -5.16 29.29
C CYS A 25 -10.76 -5.94 28.41
N SER A 26 -9.96 -5.22 27.63
CA SER A 26 -8.94 -5.80 26.76
C SER A 26 -7.85 -6.53 27.55
N ASN A 27 -7.25 -7.55 26.95
CA ASN A 27 -6.07 -8.25 27.47
C ASN A 27 -6.25 -8.85 28.88
N ARG A 28 -7.46 -9.26 29.24
CA ARG A 28 -7.80 -9.83 30.57
C ARG A 28 -7.93 -11.36 30.57
N SER A 29 -7.56 -12.02 29.47
CA SER A 29 -7.72 -13.47 29.28
C SER A 29 -9.17 -13.95 29.42
N LEU A 30 -10.15 -13.08 29.15
CA LEU A 30 -11.57 -13.41 29.22
C LEU A 30 -11.91 -14.57 28.28
N THR A 31 -12.80 -15.43 28.72
CA THR A 31 -13.41 -16.49 27.89
C THR A 31 -14.91 -16.27 27.68
N SER A 32 -15.51 -15.29 28.37
CA SER A 32 -16.92 -14.91 28.25
C SER A 32 -17.12 -13.44 28.61
N LEU A 33 -18.09 -12.79 27.96
CA LEU A 33 -18.55 -11.44 28.29
C LEU A 33 -19.76 -11.44 29.26
N GLU A 34 -20.08 -12.58 29.85
CA GLU A 34 -21.12 -12.69 30.87
C GLU A 34 -20.90 -11.66 32.00
N GLY A 35 -21.94 -10.87 32.27
CA GLY A 35 -21.92 -9.79 33.25
C GLY A 35 -21.72 -8.39 32.67
N CYS A 36 -21.51 -8.24 31.34
CA CYS A 36 -21.54 -6.92 30.71
C CYS A 36 -22.93 -6.25 30.81
N PRO A 37 -23.00 -4.92 30.89
CA PRO A 37 -24.26 -4.20 30.75
C PRO A 37 -24.85 -4.39 29.34
N GLU A 38 -26.18 -4.39 29.22
CA GLU A 38 -26.84 -4.57 27.90
C GLU A 38 -26.60 -3.38 26.95
N ILE A 39 -26.32 -2.19 27.49
CA ILE A 39 -26.10 -0.94 26.74
C ILE A 39 -24.82 -0.30 27.23
N VAL A 40 -23.98 0.14 26.30
CA VAL A 40 -22.77 0.95 26.55
C VAL A 40 -22.87 2.26 25.78
N LEU A 41 -22.84 3.39 26.50
CA LEU A 41 -22.97 4.74 25.93
C LEU A 41 -21.64 5.30 25.39
N GLY A 42 -20.52 4.67 25.72
CA GLY A 42 -19.19 4.99 25.21
C GLY A 42 -18.64 3.87 24.32
N ASN A 43 -17.32 3.74 24.33
CA ASN A 43 -16.59 2.70 23.63
C ASN A 43 -16.59 1.38 24.42
N PHE A 44 -16.64 0.24 23.74
CA PHE A 44 -16.52 -1.08 24.35
C PHE A 44 -15.36 -1.84 23.71
N ASN A 45 -14.28 -2.01 24.47
CA ASN A 45 -13.10 -2.75 24.05
C ASN A 45 -13.00 -4.09 24.80
N CYS A 46 -13.07 -5.19 24.08
CA CYS A 46 -12.84 -6.55 24.56
C CYS A 46 -11.72 -7.30 23.81
N SER A 47 -10.81 -6.57 23.16
CA SER A 47 -9.73 -7.15 22.36
C SER A 47 -8.65 -7.88 23.16
N GLY A 48 -7.87 -8.73 22.48
CA GLY A 48 -6.74 -9.42 23.09
C GLY A 48 -7.16 -10.45 24.16
N ASN A 49 -8.31 -11.08 24.00
CA ASN A 49 -8.86 -12.06 24.95
C ASN A 49 -8.87 -13.48 24.35
N ASN A 50 -9.56 -14.41 25.02
CA ASN A 50 -9.72 -15.79 24.57
C ASN A 50 -11.19 -16.09 24.18
N LEU A 51 -11.95 -15.06 23.77
CA LEU A 51 -13.36 -15.19 23.44
C LEU A 51 -13.55 -16.07 22.20
N THR A 52 -14.48 -17.01 22.27
CA THR A 52 -14.88 -17.85 21.12
C THR A 52 -16.25 -17.47 20.57
N THR A 53 -17.06 -16.76 21.37
CA THR A 53 -18.33 -16.14 21.01
C THR A 53 -18.42 -14.76 21.66
N LEU A 54 -19.34 -13.93 21.17
CA LEU A 54 -19.69 -12.65 21.80
C LEU A 54 -20.90 -12.79 22.74
N ASP A 55 -21.21 -14.01 23.22
CA ASP A 55 -22.32 -14.20 24.14
C ASP A 55 -22.10 -13.38 25.42
N GLY A 56 -23.11 -12.59 25.78
CA GLY A 56 -23.03 -11.66 26.90
C GLY A 56 -22.50 -10.27 26.54
N ALA A 57 -22.07 -10.02 25.29
CA ALA A 57 -21.71 -8.67 24.84
C ALA A 57 -22.89 -7.69 24.97
N PRO A 58 -22.62 -6.37 25.09
CA PRO A 58 -23.66 -5.36 24.99
C PRO A 58 -24.46 -5.49 23.68
N LYS A 59 -25.77 -5.28 23.75
CA LYS A 59 -26.65 -5.29 22.57
C LYS A 59 -26.52 -3.98 21.77
N THR A 60 -26.26 -2.89 22.45
CA THR A 60 -26.11 -1.55 21.87
C THR A 60 -24.84 -0.89 22.39
N ILE A 61 -24.03 -0.38 21.47
CA ILE A 61 -22.82 0.39 21.75
C ILE A 61 -22.93 1.71 20.98
N GLU A 62 -22.97 2.84 21.70
CA GLU A 62 -23.08 4.17 21.10
C GLU A 62 -21.74 4.70 20.54
N GLY A 63 -20.61 4.17 21.03
CA GLY A 63 -19.27 4.46 20.52
C GLY A 63 -18.70 3.32 19.68
N ASP A 64 -17.39 3.14 19.80
CA ASP A 64 -16.62 2.14 19.07
C ASP A 64 -16.72 0.75 19.73
N PHE A 65 -16.74 -0.29 18.91
CA PHE A 65 -16.70 -1.67 19.34
C PHE A 65 -15.44 -2.37 18.83
N ASP A 66 -14.55 -2.72 19.75
CA ASP A 66 -13.33 -3.48 19.44
C ASP A 66 -13.41 -4.89 20.06
N CYS A 67 -13.48 -5.90 19.21
CA CYS A 67 -13.40 -7.32 19.58
C CYS A 67 -12.23 -8.05 18.90
N SER A 68 -11.25 -7.30 18.41
CA SER A 68 -10.07 -7.82 17.71
C SER A 68 -9.23 -8.78 18.57
N HIS A 69 -8.32 -9.52 17.92
CA HIS A 69 -7.37 -10.40 18.60
C HIS A 69 -8.04 -11.39 19.58
N ASN A 70 -9.04 -12.13 19.11
CA ASN A 70 -9.75 -13.14 19.87
C ASN A 70 -9.73 -14.50 19.11
N ARG A 71 -10.66 -15.40 19.42
CA ARG A 71 -10.83 -16.69 18.72
C ARG A 71 -12.26 -16.84 18.21
N LEU A 72 -12.88 -15.74 17.82
CA LEU A 72 -14.24 -15.71 17.31
C LEU A 72 -14.31 -16.43 15.96
N ILE A 73 -15.34 -17.25 15.78
CA ILE A 73 -15.63 -17.92 14.50
C ILE A 73 -16.85 -17.30 13.80
N SER A 74 -17.66 -16.54 14.55
CA SER A 74 -18.86 -15.86 14.08
C SER A 74 -19.15 -14.64 14.96
N LEU A 75 -19.87 -13.67 14.38
CA LEU A 75 -20.38 -12.47 15.05
C LEU A 75 -21.88 -12.56 15.40
N SER A 76 -22.50 -13.74 15.29
CA SER A 76 -23.95 -13.93 15.47
C SER A 76 -24.51 -13.50 16.82
N SER A 77 -23.68 -13.52 17.85
CA SER A 77 -24.03 -13.10 19.23
C SER A 77 -23.52 -11.69 19.57
N GLY A 78 -23.01 -10.95 18.58
CA GLY A 78 -22.47 -9.62 18.78
C GLY A 78 -23.54 -8.54 19.00
N PRO A 79 -23.10 -7.29 19.20
CA PRO A 79 -23.98 -6.14 19.30
C PRO A 79 -24.88 -5.99 18.07
N GLN A 80 -26.14 -5.62 18.30
CA GLN A 80 -27.12 -5.38 17.23
C GLN A 80 -26.98 -3.97 16.64
N GLU A 81 -26.51 -3.01 17.44
CA GLU A 81 -26.28 -1.63 17.03
C GLU A 81 -24.91 -1.15 17.52
N VAL A 82 -24.05 -0.70 16.60
CA VAL A 82 -22.75 -0.07 16.88
C VAL A 82 -22.72 1.26 16.14
N TYR A 83 -22.62 2.37 16.88
CA TYR A 83 -22.74 3.70 16.29
C TYR A 83 -21.40 4.38 15.97
N GLY A 84 -20.27 3.83 16.44
CA GLY A 84 -18.91 4.22 16.05
C GLY A 84 -18.28 3.24 15.06
N ASP A 85 -16.98 3.00 15.26
CA ASP A 85 -16.20 2.03 14.51
C ASP A 85 -16.46 0.60 15.04
N PHE A 86 -16.32 -0.40 14.17
CA PHE A 86 -16.41 -1.81 14.55
C PHE A 86 -15.19 -2.57 14.03
N ASP A 87 -14.31 -2.95 14.95
CA ASP A 87 -13.16 -3.80 14.72
C ASP A 87 -13.41 -5.24 15.19
N CYS A 88 -13.35 -6.19 14.24
CA CYS A 88 -13.37 -7.62 14.47
C CYS A 88 -12.16 -8.35 13.86
N SER A 89 -11.08 -7.62 13.62
CA SER A 89 -9.84 -8.11 13.04
C SER A 89 -9.18 -9.20 13.88
N ASP A 90 -8.22 -9.94 13.30
CA ASP A 90 -7.41 -10.93 14.01
C ASP A 90 -8.23 -11.97 14.78
N ASN A 91 -9.12 -12.64 14.06
CA ASN A 91 -9.99 -13.69 14.60
C ASN A 91 -9.97 -14.92 13.68
N SER A 92 -10.99 -15.77 13.77
CA SER A 92 -11.18 -16.94 12.90
C SER A 92 -12.56 -16.93 12.25
N ILE A 93 -13.10 -15.73 11.99
CA ILE A 93 -14.44 -15.52 11.47
C ILE A 93 -14.51 -16.04 10.04
N ILE A 94 -15.53 -16.85 9.77
CA ILE A 94 -15.76 -17.48 8.45
C ILE A 94 -16.90 -16.81 7.66
N SER A 95 -17.72 -15.99 8.32
CA SER A 95 -18.85 -15.30 7.71
C SER A 95 -19.23 -14.06 8.53
N LEU A 96 -19.63 -12.99 7.84
CA LEU A 96 -20.14 -11.75 8.42
C LEU A 96 -21.65 -11.80 8.74
N ASN A 97 -22.27 -12.98 8.64
CA ASN A 97 -23.66 -13.14 9.07
C ASN A 97 -23.82 -12.80 10.56
N GLY A 98 -24.74 -11.88 10.85
CA GLY A 98 -25.02 -11.40 12.20
C GLY A 98 -24.32 -10.10 12.58
N VAL A 99 -23.46 -9.55 11.72
CA VAL A 99 -22.89 -8.20 11.90
C VAL A 99 -24.01 -7.15 11.97
N SER A 100 -23.81 -6.13 12.80
CA SER A 100 -24.70 -4.97 12.84
C SER A 100 -24.79 -4.32 11.46
N LYS A 101 -26.02 -4.14 10.96
CA LYS A 101 -26.26 -3.50 9.66
C LYS A 101 -26.13 -1.98 9.70
N LYS A 102 -25.98 -1.39 10.88
CA LYS A 102 -25.82 0.05 11.09
C LYS A 102 -24.46 0.26 11.74
N ILE A 103 -23.46 0.59 10.92
CA ILE A 103 -22.14 1.02 11.37
C ILE A 103 -21.92 2.39 10.75
N LYS A 104 -21.77 3.42 11.58
CA LYS A 104 -21.62 4.80 11.08
C LYS A 104 -20.14 5.17 10.88
N GLY A 105 -19.24 4.54 11.63
CA GLY A 105 -17.80 4.70 11.47
C GLY A 105 -17.21 3.76 10.42
N SER A 106 -16.02 3.26 10.71
CA SER A 106 -15.27 2.28 9.93
C SER A 106 -15.61 0.84 10.34
N PHE A 107 -15.38 -0.11 9.44
CA PHE A 107 -15.55 -1.54 9.69
C PHE A 107 -14.30 -2.30 9.28
N ASP A 108 -13.66 -2.93 10.27
CA ASP A 108 -12.47 -3.75 10.08
C ASP A 108 -12.79 -5.23 10.35
N CYS A 109 -12.68 -6.05 9.30
CA CYS A 109 -12.80 -7.49 9.35
C CYS A 109 -11.55 -8.21 8.80
N SER A 110 -10.41 -7.51 8.83
CA SER A 110 -9.12 -8.04 8.40
C SER A 110 -8.66 -9.26 9.21
N ASP A 111 -7.68 -9.98 8.69
CA ASP A 111 -7.01 -11.09 9.39
C ASP A 111 -7.99 -12.15 9.95
N ASN A 112 -8.91 -12.58 9.09
CA ASN A 112 -9.92 -13.58 9.40
C ASN A 112 -9.82 -14.78 8.44
N LYS A 113 -10.91 -15.51 8.24
CA LYS A 113 -10.99 -16.68 7.35
C LYS A 113 -12.18 -16.56 6.39
N LEU A 114 -12.59 -15.32 6.09
CA LEU A 114 -13.73 -15.02 5.22
C LEU A 114 -13.43 -15.50 3.79
N THR A 115 -14.45 -16.09 3.16
CA THR A 115 -14.41 -16.46 1.74
C THR A 115 -15.39 -15.64 0.89
N THR A 116 -16.27 -14.88 1.53
CA THR A 116 -17.25 -13.97 0.92
C THR A 116 -17.48 -12.79 1.89
N LEU A 117 -17.91 -11.64 1.34
CA LEU A 117 -18.37 -10.50 2.12
C LEU A 117 -19.90 -10.50 2.32
N ASP A 118 -20.58 -11.60 1.97
CA ASP A 118 -22.00 -11.76 2.27
C ASP A 118 -22.30 -11.54 3.76
N GLY A 119 -23.23 -10.62 4.03
CA GLY A 119 -23.60 -10.20 5.38
C GLY A 119 -22.85 -8.95 5.88
N ALA A 120 -21.87 -8.44 5.12
CA ALA A 120 -21.23 -7.17 5.43
C ALA A 120 -22.25 -6.01 5.48
N PRO A 121 -21.95 -4.93 6.22
CA PRO A 121 -22.75 -3.72 6.19
C PRO A 121 -22.79 -3.11 4.78
N TYR A 122 -23.98 -2.85 4.27
CA TYR A 122 -24.17 -2.30 2.92
C TYR A 122 -23.65 -0.86 2.76
N LYS A 123 -23.63 -0.10 3.86
CA LYS A 123 -23.15 1.28 3.90
C LYS A 123 -22.26 1.47 5.12
N ILE A 124 -21.05 1.94 4.88
CA ILE A 124 -20.05 2.33 5.87
C ILE A 124 -19.83 3.83 5.71
N GLY A 125 -19.73 4.55 6.83
CA GLY A 125 -19.53 6.01 6.80
C GLY A 125 -18.06 6.40 6.75
N GLY A 126 -17.17 5.53 7.21
CA GLY A 126 -15.72 5.65 7.12
C GLY A 126 -15.12 4.59 6.21
N ASP A 127 -14.16 3.85 6.73
CA ASP A 127 -13.29 2.95 5.99
C ASP A 127 -13.76 1.50 6.09
N PHE A 128 -13.47 0.70 5.06
CA PHE A 128 -13.77 -0.73 5.05
C PHE A 128 -12.51 -1.54 4.79
N SER A 129 -12.09 -2.32 5.78
CA SER A 129 -10.97 -3.26 5.64
C SER A 129 -11.46 -4.70 5.68
N CYS A 130 -11.09 -5.45 4.64
CA CYS A 130 -11.26 -6.89 4.53
C CYS A 130 -9.95 -7.60 4.16
N ALA A 131 -8.83 -6.94 4.44
CA ALA A 131 -7.49 -7.44 4.15
C ALA A 131 -7.21 -8.82 4.79
N SER A 132 -6.24 -9.55 4.27
CA SER A 132 -5.77 -10.80 4.89
C SER A 132 -6.87 -11.84 5.16
N ASN A 133 -7.70 -12.08 4.15
CA ASN A 133 -8.76 -13.10 4.17
C ASN A 133 -8.56 -14.11 3.02
N ASN A 134 -9.56 -14.95 2.75
CA ASN A 134 -9.55 -15.92 1.65
C ASN A 134 -10.59 -15.55 0.57
N LEU A 135 -10.81 -14.25 0.33
CA LEU A 135 -11.83 -13.76 -0.60
C LEU A 135 -11.40 -14.04 -2.04
N SER A 136 -12.33 -14.59 -2.85
CA SER A 136 -12.15 -14.77 -4.30
C SER A 136 -12.92 -13.75 -5.15
N SER A 137 -13.87 -13.03 -4.54
CA SER A 137 -14.62 -11.92 -5.11
C SER A 137 -14.90 -10.86 -4.04
N LEU A 138 -15.28 -9.66 -4.48
CA LEU A 138 -15.74 -8.57 -3.60
C LEU A 138 -17.27 -8.49 -3.54
N GLU A 139 -17.99 -9.51 -3.98
CA GLU A 139 -19.45 -9.54 -3.89
C GLU A 139 -19.89 -9.43 -2.41
N GLY A 140 -20.80 -8.50 -2.13
CA GLY A 140 -21.25 -8.16 -0.78
C GLY A 140 -20.51 -6.98 -0.14
N ALA A 141 -19.45 -6.44 -0.76
CA ALA A 141 -18.77 -5.24 -0.28
C ALA A 141 -19.71 -3.99 -0.27
N PRO A 142 -19.44 -3.00 0.60
CA PRO A 142 -20.11 -1.71 0.52
C PRO A 142 -19.82 -0.99 -0.80
N ASN A 143 -20.81 -0.27 -1.34
CA ASN A 143 -20.73 0.39 -2.64
C ASN A 143 -19.98 1.74 -2.61
N GLU A 144 -19.94 2.40 -1.45
CA GLU A 144 -19.31 3.71 -1.21
C GLU A 144 -18.63 3.66 0.15
N VAL A 145 -17.37 4.08 0.20
CA VAL A 145 -16.48 4.03 1.36
C VAL A 145 -15.49 5.19 1.34
N GLY A 146 -14.92 5.51 2.51
CA GLY A 146 -13.72 6.33 2.63
C GLY A 146 -12.55 5.61 1.99
N ASP A 147 -11.87 4.78 2.78
CA ASP A 147 -10.84 3.86 2.31
C ASP A 147 -11.41 2.44 2.08
N PHE A 148 -10.81 1.71 1.15
CA PHE A 148 -11.13 0.31 0.89
C PHE A 148 -9.86 -0.53 0.81
N ASP A 149 -9.67 -1.41 1.80
CA ASP A 149 -8.55 -2.35 1.80
C ASP A 149 -9.07 -3.78 1.59
N CYS A 150 -8.66 -4.37 0.47
CA CYS A 150 -8.90 -5.77 0.12
C CYS A 150 -7.59 -6.52 -0.19
N SER A 151 -6.47 -6.00 0.31
CA SER A 151 -5.15 -6.59 0.12
C SER A 151 -5.05 -7.99 0.72
N HIS A 152 -4.04 -8.75 0.30
CA HIS A 152 -3.76 -10.09 0.86
C HIS A 152 -4.96 -11.06 0.81
N ASN A 153 -5.57 -11.19 -0.37
CA ASN A 153 -6.69 -12.10 -0.63
C ASN A 153 -6.40 -12.99 -1.84
N LEU A 154 -7.42 -13.67 -2.37
CA LEU A 154 -7.33 -14.55 -3.53
C LEU A 154 -8.10 -13.98 -4.73
N LEU A 155 -8.26 -12.65 -4.80
CA LEU A 155 -9.06 -11.98 -5.82
C LEU A 155 -8.43 -12.14 -7.20
N THR A 156 -9.25 -12.47 -8.19
CA THR A 156 -8.84 -12.55 -9.62
C THR A 156 -9.37 -11.38 -10.45
N SER A 157 -10.37 -10.66 -9.92
CA SER A 157 -10.91 -9.40 -10.43
C SER A 157 -11.43 -8.57 -9.24
N LEU A 158 -11.77 -7.30 -9.48
CA LEU A 158 -12.35 -6.40 -8.48
C LEU A 158 -13.87 -6.28 -8.59
N LEU A 159 -14.51 -7.19 -9.34
CA LEU A 159 -15.97 -7.21 -9.48
C LEU A 159 -16.65 -7.36 -8.11
N GLY A 160 -17.68 -6.55 -7.89
CA GLY A 160 -18.41 -6.47 -6.62
C GLY A 160 -17.88 -5.41 -5.65
N GLY A 161 -16.69 -4.85 -5.90
CA GLY A 161 -16.11 -3.78 -5.08
C GLY A 161 -16.80 -2.42 -5.24
N PRO A 162 -16.41 -1.41 -4.44
CA PRO A 162 -16.97 -0.07 -4.49
C PRO A 162 -16.70 0.60 -5.85
N HIS A 163 -17.65 1.42 -6.29
CA HIS A 163 -17.52 2.16 -7.56
C HIS A 163 -16.76 3.49 -7.39
N GLU A 164 -16.93 4.14 -6.24
CA GLU A 164 -16.28 5.39 -5.85
C GLU A 164 -15.64 5.23 -4.47
N VAL A 165 -14.39 5.69 -4.36
CA VAL A 165 -13.59 5.60 -3.14
C VAL A 165 -13.07 7.00 -2.81
N HIS A 166 -13.45 7.51 -1.64
CA HIS A 166 -13.17 8.89 -1.24
C HIS A 166 -11.82 9.07 -0.53
N GLY A 167 -11.09 7.98 -0.31
CA GLY A 167 -9.69 7.98 0.09
C GLY A 167 -8.92 6.92 -0.69
N ASP A 168 -8.28 5.99 0.00
CA ASP A 168 -7.34 5.02 -0.58
C ASP A 168 -8.03 3.71 -0.99
N PHE A 169 -7.57 3.11 -2.10
CA PHE A 169 -8.00 1.79 -2.54
C PHE A 169 -6.79 0.85 -2.64
N ASP A 170 -6.70 -0.10 -1.71
CA ASP A 170 -5.64 -1.10 -1.68
C ASP A 170 -6.17 -2.48 -2.10
N CYS A 171 -5.60 -3.02 -3.18
CA CYS A 171 -5.83 -4.36 -3.67
C CYS A 171 -4.52 -5.12 -3.91
N CYS A 172 -3.46 -4.76 -3.17
CA CYS A 172 -2.16 -5.41 -3.23
C CYS A 172 -2.23 -6.89 -2.86
N ASP A 173 -1.21 -7.65 -3.25
CA ASP A 173 -1.03 -9.04 -2.82
C ASP A 173 -2.28 -9.92 -3.10
N ASN A 174 -2.72 -9.92 -4.36
CA ASN A 174 -3.85 -10.71 -4.85
C ASN A 174 -3.46 -11.52 -6.10
N GLN A 175 -4.44 -12.10 -6.79
CA GLN A 175 -4.26 -12.86 -8.03
C GLN A 175 -4.85 -12.14 -9.24
N LEU A 176 -4.91 -10.80 -9.21
CA LEU A 176 -5.53 -10.00 -10.26
C LEU A 176 -4.77 -10.14 -11.57
N THR A 177 -5.49 -10.48 -12.64
CA THR A 177 -4.95 -10.51 -14.02
C THR A 177 -5.39 -9.30 -14.84
N SER A 178 -6.40 -8.58 -14.37
CA SER A 178 -6.89 -7.32 -14.91
C SER A 178 -7.52 -6.48 -13.81
N LEU A 179 -7.69 -5.18 -14.05
CA LEU A 179 -8.39 -4.26 -13.15
C LEU A 179 -9.90 -4.18 -13.44
N ILE A 180 -10.49 -5.23 -14.02
CA ILE A 180 -11.95 -5.26 -14.22
C ILE A 180 -12.66 -5.18 -12.86
N GLY A 181 -13.61 -4.25 -12.75
CA GLY A 181 -14.34 -3.98 -11.51
C GLY A 181 -13.65 -2.95 -10.60
N SER A 182 -12.50 -2.39 -11.02
CA SER A 182 -11.85 -1.30 -10.29
C SER A 182 -12.79 -0.09 -10.11
N PRO A 183 -12.67 0.65 -9.00
CA PRO A 183 -13.35 1.94 -8.87
C PRO A 183 -12.96 2.86 -10.03
N VAL A 184 -13.91 3.71 -10.45
CA VAL A 184 -13.69 4.67 -11.54
C VAL A 184 -12.93 5.90 -11.03
N PHE A 185 -13.22 6.29 -9.79
CA PHE A 185 -12.64 7.44 -9.09
C PHE A 185 -12.05 7.00 -7.75
N VAL A 186 -10.79 7.39 -7.52
CA VAL A 186 -10.09 7.20 -6.25
C VAL A 186 -9.50 8.55 -5.87
N LYS A 187 -9.90 9.11 -4.73
CA LYS A 187 -9.39 10.41 -4.31
C LYS A 187 -7.96 10.31 -3.77
N GLY A 188 -7.65 9.26 -3.03
CA GLY A 188 -6.34 9.00 -2.44
C GLY A 188 -5.47 8.15 -3.36
N ASP A 189 -4.82 7.17 -2.76
CA ASP A 189 -3.89 6.26 -3.41
C ASP A 189 -4.61 5.06 -4.03
N PHE A 190 -4.17 4.62 -5.21
CA PHE A 190 -4.59 3.36 -5.82
C PHE A 190 -3.41 2.40 -5.84
N LEU A 191 -3.48 1.35 -5.02
CA LEU A 191 -2.41 0.39 -4.81
C LEU A 191 -2.86 -0.98 -5.33
N CYS A 192 -2.17 -1.48 -6.35
CA CYS A 192 -2.45 -2.77 -7.01
C CYS A 192 -1.19 -3.62 -7.19
N SER A 193 -0.21 -3.41 -6.31
CA SER A 193 1.10 -4.05 -6.38
C SER A 193 1.02 -5.55 -6.08
N LYS A 194 2.03 -6.33 -6.51
CA LYS A 194 2.12 -7.78 -6.25
C LYS A 194 0.88 -8.54 -6.71
N ASN A 195 0.56 -8.38 -7.98
CA ASN A 195 -0.51 -9.07 -8.67
C ASN A 195 0.05 -9.74 -9.94
N HIS A 196 -0.83 -10.18 -10.84
CA HIS A 196 -0.49 -10.83 -12.09
C HIS A 196 -0.91 -9.99 -13.31
N LEU A 197 -0.95 -8.66 -13.15
CA LEU A 197 -1.43 -7.73 -14.18
C LEU A 197 -0.45 -7.67 -15.35
N GLU A 198 -0.96 -7.83 -16.58
CA GLU A 198 -0.20 -7.61 -17.82
C GLU A 198 -0.46 -6.22 -18.43
N THR A 199 -1.57 -5.58 -18.03
CA THR A 199 -1.99 -4.25 -18.47
C THR A 199 -2.80 -3.57 -17.37
N LEU A 200 -2.77 -2.23 -17.34
CA LEU A 200 -3.54 -1.40 -16.41
C LEU A 200 -4.88 -0.91 -16.99
N LYS A 201 -5.35 -1.54 -18.08
CA LYS A 201 -6.69 -1.25 -18.62
C LYS A 201 -7.76 -1.53 -17.57
N ASN A 202 -8.83 -0.76 -17.63
CA ASN A 202 -9.96 -0.79 -16.70
C ASN A 202 -9.63 -0.34 -15.27
N GLY A 203 -8.40 0.14 -15.02
CA GLY A 203 -8.09 0.84 -13.78
C GLY A 203 -8.83 2.17 -13.65
N PRO A 204 -8.67 2.84 -12.50
CA PRO A 204 -9.31 4.12 -12.24
C PRO A 204 -8.89 5.18 -13.27
N ILE A 205 -9.82 6.07 -13.60
CA ILE A 205 -9.61 7.12 -14.59
C ILE A 205 -9.03 8.38 -13.94
N VAL A 206 -9.38 8.61 -12.68
CA VAL A 206 -8.97 9.78 -11.89
C VAL A 206 -8.39 9.29 -10.57
N ILE A 207 -7.15 9.70 -10.31
CA ILE A 207 -6.41 9.48 -9.05
C ILE A 207 -5.73 10.79 -8.67
N HIS A 208 -5.91 11.24 -7.43
CA HIS A 208 -5.18 12.40 -6.90
C HIS A 208 -4.01 12.02 -5.97
N GLY A 209 -3.91 10.75 -5.55
CA GLY A 209 -2.77 10.24 -4.79
C GLY A 209 -1.72 9.53 -5.64
N THR A 210 -1.10 8.53 -5.03
CA THR A 210 -0.14 7.59 -5.60
C THR A 210 -0.84 6.56 -6.48
N TYR A 211 -0.21 6.18 -7.59
CA TYR A 211 -0.54 4.97 -8.33
C TYR A 211 0.60 3.96 -8.15
N GLY A 212 0.34 2.94 -7.34
CA GLY A 212 1.27 1.84 -7.09
C GLY A 212 0.88 0.59 -7.88
N CYS A 213 1.73 0.16 -8.81
CA CYS A 213 1.52 -1.04 -9.63
C CYS A 213 2.77 -1.93 -9.73
N SER A 214 3.63 -1.87 -8.72
CA SER A 214 4.89 -2.60 -8.72
C SER A 214 4.66 -4.12 -8.56
N PHE A 215 5.68 -4.92 -8.87
CA PHE A 215 5.62 -6.38 -8.74
C PHE A 215 4.44 -7.00 -9.51
N ASN A 216 4.34 -6.69 -10.80
CA ASN A 216 3.33 -7.25 -11.69
C ASN A 216 4.01 -7.88 -12.92
N LYS A 217 3.25 -8.18 -13.97
CA LYS A 217 3.75 -8.71 -15.25
C LYS A 217 3.55 -7.69 -16.37
N LEU A 218 3.57 -6.39 -16.05
CA LEU A 218 3.25 -5.35 -17.01
C LEU A 218 4.33 -5.29 -18.09
N THR A 219 3.90 -5.39 -19.35
CA THR A 219 4.75 -5.17 -20.54
C THR A 219 4.53 -3.78 -21.16
N SER A 220 3.47 -3.08 -20.73
CA SER A 220 3.21 -1.69 -21.12
C SER A 220 2.40 -0.95 -20.05
N LEU A 221 2.54 0.37 -20.01
CA LEU A 221 1.76 1.27 -19.14
C LEU A 221 0.42 1.70 -19.78
N LYS A 222 -0.13 0.90 -20.69
CA LYS A 222 -1.42 1.20 -21.31
C LYS A 222 -2.53 1.06 -20.27
N GLY A 223 -3.31 2.14 -20.10
CA GLY A 223 -4.41 2.22 -19.13
C GLY A 223 -4.14 3.19 -17.98
N VAL A 224 -2.89 3.64 -17.81
CA VAL A 224 -2.52 4.64 -16.81
C VAL A 224 -3.21 5.99 -17.09
N PRO A 225 -3.74 6.67 -16.07
CA PRO A 225 -4.19 8.07 -16.18
C PRO A 225 -3.10 9.00 -16.70
N LYS A 226 -3.47 10.00 -17.49
CA LYS A 226 -2.47 10.94 -18.07
C LYS A 226 -1.79 11.80 -17.01
N GLU A 227 -2.53 12.12 -15.95
CA GLU A 227 -2.11 12.98 -14.84
C GLU A 227 -2.31 12.19 -13.55
N ILE A 228 -1.25 12.14 -12.76
CA ILE A 228 -1.20 11.52 -11.42
C ILE A 228 -0.51 12.56 -10.55
N GLU A 229 -1.26 13.08 -9.57
CA GLU A 229 -0.75 14.18 -8.74
C GLU A 229 0.33 13.71 -7.76
N GLY A 230 0.24 12.46 -7.28
CA GLY A 230 1.19 11.84 -6.37
C GLY A 230 2.32 11.06 -7.05
N ASN A 231 2.71 9.96 -6.41
CA ASN A 231 3.80 9.11 -6.88
C ASN A 231 3.32 8.15 -7.96
N PHE A 232 4.21 7.76 -8.87
CA PHE A 232 3.95 6.65 -9.78
C PHE A 232 5.03 5.59 -9.61
N ASN A 233 4.62 4.41 -9.13
CA ASN A 233 5.51 3.28 -8.95
C ASN A 233 5.10 2.13 -9.88
N CYS A 234 5.94 1.85 -10.88
CA CYS A 234 5.81 0.71 -11.78
C CYS A 234 7.04 -0.22 -11.74
N SER A 235 7.79 -0.21 -10.64
CA SER A 235 8.97 -1.06 -10.48
C SER A 235 8.65 -2.55 -10.46
N HIS A 236 9.66 -3.39 -10.68
CA HIS A 236 9.51 -4.85 -10.70
C HIS A 236 8.41 -5.32 -11.67
N ASN A 237 8.56 -4.94 -12.94
CA ASN A 237 7.69 -5.33 -14.05
C ASN A 237 8.56 -5.78 -15.25
N GLN A 238 7.93 -5.98 -16.41
CA GLN A 238 8.59 -6.42 -17.65
C GLN A 238 8.52 -5.33 -18.73
N LEU A 239 8.63 -4.05 -18.30
CA LEU A 239 8.49 -2.91 -19.21
C LEU A 239 9.74 -2.77 -20.07
N ALA A 240 9.60 -2.88 -21.38
CA ALA A 240 10.67 -2.56 -22.35
C ALA A 240 10.66 -1.08 -22.78
N SER A 241 9.57 -0.35 -22.48
CA SER A 241 9.39 1.07 -22.82
C SER A 241 8.44 1.76 -21.84
N LEU A 242 8.66 3.05 -21.59
CA LEU A 242 7.79 3.91 -20.79
C LEU A 242 6.66 4.55 -21.60
N LYS A 243 6.32 4.01 -22.78
CA LYS A 243 5.19 4.51 -23.56
C LYS A 243 3.92 4.46 -22.71
N SER A 244 3.16 5.56 -22.71
CA SER A 244 1.98 5.78 -21.87
C SER A 244 2.25 6.07 -20.38
N ALA A 245 3.51 6.28 -19.97
CA ALA A 245 3.80 6.85 -18.66
C ALA A 245 3.10 8.21 -18.46
N PRO A 246 2.78 8.58 -17.21
CA PRO A 246 2.21 9.88 -16.88
C PRO A 246 3.15 11.02 -17.31
N TYR A 247 2.58 12.18 -17.64
CA TYR A 247 3.38 13.32 -18.10
C TYR A 247 4.16 14.01 -16.96
N GLU A 248 3.50 14.10 -15.80
CA GLU A 248 3.98 14.76 -14.58
C GLU A 248 3.64 13.89 -13.37
N THR A 249 4.58 13.74 -12.43
CA THR A 249 4.42 13.01 -11.15
C THR A 249 5.21 13.70 -10.04
N GLU A 250 4.91 13.38 -8.78
CA GLU A 250 5.76 13.75 -7.65
C GLU A 250 7.06 12.92 -7.71
N ASN A 251 6.99 11.63 -7.39
CA ASN A 251 8.08 10.66 -7.61
C ASN A 251 7.76 9.74 -8.79
N PHE A 252 8.79 9.21 -9.45
CA PHE A 252 8.64 8.21 -10.51
C PHE A 252 9.64 7.08 -10.31
N ASP A 253 9.13 5.89 -10.00
CA ASP A 253 9.92 4.68 -9.86
C ASP A 253 9.58 3.70 -10.98
N CYS A 254 10.55 3.49 -11.88
CA CYS A 254 10.52 2.45 -12.92
C CYS A 254 11.71 1.50 -12.80
N SER A 255 12.25 1.32 -11.59
CA SER A 255 13.35 0.40 -11.33
C SER A 255 12.97 -1.06 -11.61
N HIS A 256 13.96 -1.95 -11.73
CA HIS A 256 13.74 -3.39 -11.93
C HIS A 256 12.76 -3.70 -13.08
N ASN A 257 13.12 -3.25 -14.27
CA ASN A 257 12.37 -3.47 -15.51
C ASN A 257 13.33 -3.87 -16.65
N GLU A 258 12.83 -3.92 -17.88
CA GLU A 258 13.60 -4.28 -19.07
C GLU A 258 13.86 -3.07 -19.98
N LEU A 259 13.89 -1.85 -19.41
CA LEU A 259 13.98 -0.63 -20.20
C LEU A 259 15.34 -0.51 -20.88
N ILE A 260 15.33 -0.27 -22.18
CA ILE A 260 16.54 0.02 -22.99
C ILE A 260 16.74 1.52 -23.21
N SER A 261 15.71 2.33 -22.97
CA SER A 261 15.76 3.79 -23.06
C SER A 261 14.75 4.44 -22.12
N LEU A 262 15.00 5.70 -21.76
CA LEU A 262 14.06 6.56 -21.05
C LEU A 262 13.21 7.41 -22.00
N GLU A 263 13.07 6.98 -23.25
CA GLU A 263 12.08 7.59 -24.14
C GLU A 263 10.69 7.45 -23.50
N TYR A 264 9.87 8.50 -23.59
CA TYR A 264 8.56 8.61 -22.94
C TYR A 264 8.56 8.73 -21.40
N ALA A 265 9.72 8.75 -20.72
CA ALA A 265 9.77 9.09 -19.30
C ALA A 265 9.08 10.45 -19.02
N PRO A 266 8.43 10.61 -17.84
CA PRO A 266 7.77 11.84 -17.45
C PRO A 266 8.68 13.06 -17.66
N LYS A 267 8.12 14.19 -18.11
CA LYS A 267 8.93 15.39 -18.39
C LYS A 267 9.10 16.27 -17.17
N LYS A 268 8.24 16.11 -16.17
CA LYS A 268 8.27 16.82 -14.91
C LYS A 268 8.16 15.80 -13.78
N VAL A 269 9.25 15.64 -13.05
CA VAL A 269 9.28 14.86 -11.80
C VAL A 269 9.74 15.80 -10.72
N LYS A 270 8.91 15.97 -9.69
CA LYS A 270 9.12 16.99 -8.66
C LYS A 270 10.04 16.49 -7.55
N GLY A 271 9.99 15.21 -7.20
CA GLY A 271 10.84 14.54 -6.24
C GLY A 271 11.88 13.67 -6.92
N ASP A 272 11.86 12.38 -6.59
CA ASP A 272 12.82 11.34 -6.96
C ASP A 272 12.46 10.69 -8.29
N PHE A 273 13.50 10.31 -9.03
CA PHE A 273 13.39 9.52 -10.26
C PHE A 273 14.30 8.30 -10.15
N ASP A 274 13.70 7.13 -10.06
CA ASP A 274 14.43 5.86 -10.00
C ASP A 274 14.22 5.06 -11.29
N CYS A 275 15.32 4.82 -11.99
CA CYS A 275 15.39 3.95 -13.16
C CYS A 275 16.51 2.91 -13.03
N SER A 276 16.87 2.57 -11.79
CA SER A 276 17.86 1.55 -11.48
C SER A 276 17.45 0.17 -12.01
N ASP A 277 18.43 -0.73 -12.12
CA ASP A 277 18.20 -2.14 -12.45
C ASP A 277 17.37 -2.33 -13.73
N ASN A 278 17.88 -1.77 -14.81
CA ASN A 278 17.30 -1.83 -16.15
C ASN A 278 18.40 -2.19 -17.18
N GLN A 279 18.12 -2.02 -18.47
CA GLN A 279 19.05 -2.31 -19.56
C GLN A 279 19.46 -1.04 -20.32
N LEU A 280 19.47 0.11 -19.64
CA LEU A 280 19.73 1.40 -20.26
C LEU A 280 21.18 1.50 -20.74
N ALA A 281 21.38 1.81 -22.02
CA ALA A 281 22.69 2.13 -22.58
C ALA A 281 22.99 3.64 -22.58
N SER A 282 21.98 4.48 -22.38
CA SER A 282 22.13 5.92 -22.17
C SER A 282 20.96 6.47 -21.38
N LEU A 283 21.11 7.66 -20.81
CA LEU A 283 20.05 8.35 -20.06
C LEU A 283 19.20 9.28 -20.95
N LYS A 284 19.32 9.16 -22.28
CA LYS A 284 18.55 9.96 -23.22
C LYS A 284 17.05 9.73 -22.98
N GLY A 285 16.32 10.83 -22.82
CA GLY A 285 14.87 10.82 -22.56
C GLY A 285 14.51 11.17 -21.12
N SER A 286 15.48 11.07 -20.19
CA SER A 286 15.34 11.44 -18.79
C SER A 286 14.83 12.88 -18.57
N PRO A 287 14.19 13.17 -17.42
CA PRO A 287 13.76 14.52 -17.10
C PRO A 287 14.97 15.47 -16.98
N LYS A 288 14.85 16.70 -17.49
CA LYS A 288 15.99 17.64 -17.53
C LYS A 288 16.40 18.17 -16.15
N LYS A 289 15.48 18.16 -15.18
CA LYS A 289 15.67 18.68 -13.83
C LYS A 289 14.93 17.77 -12.85
N ILE A 290 15.59 17.41 -11.77
CA ILE A 290 15.07 16.58 -10.67
C ILE A 290 15.27 17.36 -9.37
N LYS A 291 14.23 17.47 -8.52
CA LYS A 291 14.39 18.16 -7.22
C LYS A 291 14.70 17.20 -6.07
N GLY A 292 14.48 15.91 -6.24
CA GLY A 292 14.95 14.87 -5.33
C GLY A 292 16.21 14.20 -5.86
N ASN A 293 16.29 12.88 -5.65
CA ASN A 293 17.35 11.98 -6.06
C ASN A 293 17.13 11.48 -7.50
N PHE A 294 18.23 11.18 -8.18
CA PHE A 294 18.20 10.51 -9.48
C PHE A 294 19.04 9.23 -9.37
N ASN A 295 18.38 8.08 -9.41
CA ASN A 295 19.01 6.77 -9.36
C ASN A 295 18.94 6.10 -10.73
N CYS A 296 20.11 5.80 -11.29
CA CYS A 296 20.27 5.01 -12.52
C CYS A 296 21.30 3.89 -12.35
N SER A 297 21.48 3.41 -11.12
CA SER A 297 22.38 2.31 -10.81
C SER A 297 21.95 0.99 -11.49
N GLY A 298 22.84 0.00 -11.60
CA GLY A 298 22.46 -1.32 -12.14
C GLY A 298 22.00 -1.29 -13.60
N ASN A 299 22.69 -0.54 -14.46
CA ASN A 299 22.35 -0.41 -15.87
C ASN A 299 23.55 -0.78 -16.76
N ARG A 300 23.49 -0.47 -18.07
CA ARG A 300 24.55 -0.75 -19.04
C ARG A 300 25.17 0.55 -19.59
N LEU A 301 25.25 1.59 -18.77
CA LEU A 301 25.72 2.92 -19.18
C LEU A 301 27.24 2.89 -19.38
N ASP A 302 27.72 3.37 -20.53
CA ASP A 302 29.16 3.60 -20.81
C ASP A 302 29.62 5.03 -20.45
N SER A 303 28.64 5.91 -20.26
CA SER A 303 28.76 7.35 -20.03
C SER A 303 27.46 7.88 -19.41
N LEU A 304 27.48 9.11 -18.92
CA LEU A 304 26.29 9.79 -18.37
C LEU A 304 25.58 10.66 -19.42
N LYS A 305 25.69 10.26 -20.69
CA LYS A 305 25.08 10.98 -21.80
C LYS A 305 23.56 10.97 -21.68
N GLY A 306 22.98 12.16 -21.79
CA GLY A 306 21.53 12.33 -21.67
C GLY A 306 21.01 12.44 -20.23
N ALA A 307 21.89 12.39 -19.22
CA ALA A 307 21.51 12.60 -17.82
C ALA A 307 20.82 13.96 -17.58
N PRO A 308 20.05 14.09 -16.48
CA PRO A 308 19.48 15.38 -16.07
C PRO A 308 20.55 16.46 -15.94
N ARG A 309 20.24 17.69 -16.37
CA ARG A 309 21.18 18.81 -16.25
C ARG A 309 21.36 19.26 -14.80
N LYS A 310 20.36 19.03 -13.96
CA LYS A 310 20.35 19.45 -12.56
C LYS A 310 19.59 18.44 -11.71
N VAL A 311 20.26 17.93 -10.69
CA VAL A 311 19.70 17.11 -9.62
C VAL A 311 19.93 17.84 -8.30
N LYS A 312 18.92 17.97 -7.46
CA LYS A 312 19.07 18.68 -6.17
C LYS A 312 19.44 17.73 -5.03
N GLY A 313 18.98 16.49 -5.06
CA GLY A 313 19.42 15.44 -4.15
C GLY A 313 20.66 14.74 -4.67
N ASP A 314 20.71 13.44 -4.39
CA ASP A 314 21.80 12.56 -4.76
C ASP A 314 21.67 12.09 -6.22
N PHE A 315 22.81 11.83 -6.85
CA PHE A 315 22.89 11.22 -8.17
C PHE A 315 23.66 9.91 -8.05
N ASP A 316 22.99 8.79 -8.29
CA ASP A 316 23.59 7.46 -8.22
C ASP A 316 23.65 6.80 -9.60
N CYS A 317 24.85 6.52 -10.06
CA CYS A 317 25.13 5.76 -11.29
C CYS A 317 26.04 4.55 -11.02
N SER A 318 25.94 3.98 -9.83
CA SER A 318 26.72 2.81 -9.42
C SER A 318 26.39 1.58 -10.26
N ASN A 319 27.28 0.57 -10.26
CA ASN A 319 27.06 -0.70 -10.94
C ASN A 319 26.66 -0.53 -12.43
N ASN A 320 27.56 0.06 -13.20
CA ASN A 320 27.41 0.35 -14.64
C ASN A 320 28.75 0.08 -15.35
N HIS A 321 28.85 0.39 -16.65
CA HIS A 321 30.07 0.22 -17.46
C HIS A 321 30.73 1.56 -17.81
N ILE A 322 30.65 2.55 -16.90
CA ILE A 322 31.09 3.91 -17.21
C ILE A 322 32.61 3.93 -17.35
N THR A 323 33.08 4.32 -18.55
CA THR A 323 34.50 4.45 -18.88
C THR A 323 34.92 5.91 -19.08
N THR A 324 33.96 6.79 -19.36
CA THR A 324 34.21 8.21 -19.62
C THR A 324 33.17 9.10 -18.96
N PHE A 325 33.59 10.31 -18.56
CA PHE A 325 32.67 11.33 -18.02
C PHE A 325 32.06 12.20 -19.13
N GLU A 326 31.45 11.60 -20.15
CA GLU A 326 30.59 12.35 -21.09
C GLU A 326 29.22 12.57 -20.43
N SER A 327 28.94 13.81 -20.00
CA SER A 327 27.73 14.12 -19.23
C SER A 327 27.10 15.46 -19.60
N ALA A 328 25.76 15.51 -19.50
CA ALA A 328 25.00 16.76 -19.58
C ALA A 328 24.77 17.42 -18.19
N ILE A 329 25.18 16.75 -17.11
CA ILE A 329 24.96 17.20 -15.74
C ILE A 329 25.79 18.46 -15.49
N LYS A 330 25.16 19.48 -14.89
CA LYS A 330 25.81 20.74 -14.50
C LYS A 330 25.81 20.97 -13.00
N LYS A 331 24.88 20.37 -12.28
CA LYS A 331 24.75 20.55 -10.83
C LYS A 331 24.11 19.35 -10.15
N ILE A 332 24.75 18.88 -9.09
CA ILE A 332 24.25 17.90 -8.14
C ILE A 332 24.26 18.57 -6.76
N GLY A 333 23.11 18.56 -6.07
CA GLY A 333 22.96 19.23 -4.79
C GLY A 333 23.30 18.36 -3.58
N GLY A 334 23.25 17.04 -3.73
CA GLY A 334 23.70 16.06 -2.74
C GLY A 334 24.99 15.36 -3.19
N ASN A 335 25.07 14.06 -2.90
CA ASN A 335 26.20 13.20 -3.23
C ASN A 335 26.18 12.77 -4.69
N PHE A 336 27.36 12.56 -5.26
CA PHE A 336 27.55 11.87 -6.53
C PHE A 336 28.15 10.49 -6.24
N ILE A 337 27.38 9.44 -6.49
CA ILE A 337 27.71 8.05 -6.16
C ILE A 337 27.95 7.31 -7.47
N CYS A 338 29.18 6.83 -7.67
CA CYS A 338 29.64 6.20 -8.90
C CYS A 338 30.64 5.08 -8.56
N ILE A 339 30.20 4.15 -7.72
CA ILE A 339 30.98 2.94 -7.37
C ILE A 339 30.69 1.83 -8.37
N GLU A 340 31.53 0.79 -8.40
CA GLU A 340 31.32 -0.41 -9.22
C GLU A 340 31.14 -0.09 -10.72
N ASN A 341 32.01 0.78 -11.25
CA ASN A 341 32.12 1.07 -12.68
C ASN A 341 33.50 0.68 -13.23
N ASP A 342 33.59 0.50 -14.55
CA ASP A 342 34.80 0.02 -15.23
C ASP A 342 36.00 0.99 -15.11
N ALA A 343 35.74 2.29 -14.99
CA ALA A 343 36.79 3.29 -14.77
C ALA A 343 36.79 3.85 -13.34
N THR A 344 38.00 4.02 -12.79
CA THR A 344 38.22 4.96 -11.69
C THR A 344 38.49 6.32 -12.32
N LEU A 345 37.48 7.19 -12.30
CA LEU A 345 37.58 8.53 -12.88
C LEU A 345 38.14 9.48 -11.80
N GLU A 346 39.15 10.29 -12.14
CA GLU A 346 39.69 11.25 -11.17
C GLU A 346 38.62 12.25 -10.70
N GLU A 347 38.57 12.50 -9.39
CA GLU A 347 37.63 13.46 -8.77
C GLU A 347 37.70 14.86 -9.43
N SER A 348 38.90 15.25 -9.88
CA SER A 348 39.20 16.51 -10.57
C SER A 348 38.36 16.69 -11.86
N VAL A 349 38.09 15.62 -12.60
CA VAL A 349 37.31 15.60 -13.84
C VAL A 349 35.85 15.95 -13.57
N PHE A 350 35.30 15.46 -12.46
CA PHE A 350 33.93 15.74 -12.05
C PHE A 350 33.76 17.17 -11.62
N ARG A 351 34.65 17.66 -10.74
CA ARG A 351 34.54 19.01 -10.18
C ARG A 351 34.76 20.12 -11.20
N THR A 352 35.52 19.86 -12.26
CA THR A 352 35.69 20.80 -13.38
C THR A 352 34.47 20.83 -14.31
N SER A 353 33.75 19.70 -14.43
CA SER A 353 32.65 19.54 -15.38
C SER A 353 31.25 19.78 -14.78
N CYS A 354 31.10 19.59 -13.46
CA CYS A 354 29.84 19.64 -12.73
C CYS A 354 30.03 20.21 -11.31
N ILE A 355 29.08 21.04 -10.86
CA ILE A 355 29.05 21.52 -9.48
C ILE A 355 28.42 20.44 -8.59
N ILE A 356 29.22 19.81 -7.73
CA ILE A 356 28.77 18.81 -6.75
C ILE A 356 28.92 19.39 -5.36
N LYS A 357 27.80 19.48 -4.63
CA LYS A 357 27.77 20.05 -3.27
C LYS A 357 28.09 19.04 -2.17
N GLY A 358 27.68 17.78 -2.34
CA GLY A 358 27.97 16.71 -1.40
C GLY A 358 29.30 16.01 -1.71
N ASN A 359 29.39 14.77 -1.26
CA ASN A 359 30.58 13.94 -1.45
C ASN A 359 30.58 13.31 -2.84
N ILE A 360 31.78 12.99 -3.33
CA ILE A 360 31.99 12.11 -4.48
C ILE A 360 32.37 10.74 -3.89
N VAL A 361 31.55 9.73 -4.14
CA VAL A 361 31.75 8.36 -3.66
C VAL A 361 32.08 7.48 -4.86
N GLN A 362 33.31 6.99 -4.92
CA GLN A 362 33.86 6.24 -6.05
C GLN A 362 34.65 5.03 -5.54
N ASN A 363 34.98 4.12 -6.46
CA ASN A 363 35.88 3.00 -6.17
C ASN A 363 37.17 3.52 -5.53
N VAL A 364 37.53 2.94 -4.39
CA VAL A 364 38.81 3.25 -3.74
C VAL A 364 39.91 2.63 -4.61
N GLU A 365 40.88 3.41 -5.06
CA GLU A 365 42.10 2.86 -5.64
C GLU A 365 42.75 1.93 -4.61
N VAL A 366 42.72 0.63 -4.87
CA VAL A 366 43.60 -0.29 -4.14
C VAL A 366 45.00 -0.01 -4.65
N SER A 367 45.76 0.77 -3.89
CA SER A 367 47.19 0.96 -4.10
C SER A 367 47.84 -0.44 -4.02
N GLN A 368 48.41 -0.89 -5.14
CA GLN A 368 49.25 -2.10 -5.18
C GLN A 368 50.58 -1.86 -4.48
#